data_AF-A0A897NQD2-F1
#
_entry.id   AF-A0A897NQD2-F1
#
_cell.length_a   1.000
_cell.length_b   1.000
_cell.length_c   1.000
_cell.angle_alpha   90.00
_cell.angle_beta   90.00
_cell.angle_gamma   90.00
#
_symmetry.space_group_name_H-M   'P 1'
#
loop_
_entity.id
_entity.type
_entity.pdbx_description
1 polymer ?
#
loop_
_entity_poly.entity_id
_entity_poly.type
_entity_poly.pdbx_seq_one_letter_code
_entity_poly.pdbx_strand_id
1 'polypeptide(L)' 'MQPIVTERVRIALWGTVAFVLIALAVPWFMWRSDAVIAGLPVWIWWHVGWLGLASVVFYVFTQRAWGLGVERGENRG' A
#
# COMPACT_ATOMS: atom_id res chain seq x y z
N MET A 1 23.88 16.45 -10.24
CA MET A 1 23.79 15.53 -9.09
C MET A 1 22.53 14.68 -9.28
N GLN A 2 22.62 13.55 -9.99
CA GLN A 2 21.45 12.71 -10.30
C GLN A 2 20.99 11.98 -9.03
N PRO A 3 19.74 12.16 -8.54
CA PRO A 3 19.27 11.39 -7.41
C PRO A 3 19.14 9.92 -7.82
N ILE A 4 20.04 9.10 -7.27
CA ILE A 4 20.19 7.65 -7.40
C ILE A 4 18.99 6.82 -6.89
N VAL A 5 17.75 7.24 -7.16
CA VAL A 5 16.60 6.37 -6.90
C VAL A 5 16.50 5.39 -8.06
N THR A 6 17.42 4.42 -8.05
CA THR A 6 17.54 3.32 -9.01
C THR A 6 16.24 2.54 -9.03
N GLU A 7 15.78 2.09 -10.19
CA GLU A 7 14.53 1.35 -10.38
C GLU A 7 14.36 0.18 -9.39
N ARG A 8 15.47 -0.46 -9.04
CA ARG A 8 15.57 -1.51 -8.00
C ARG A 8 15.07 -1.06 -6.64
N VAL A 9 15.41 0.16 -6.20
CA VAL A 9 14.94 0.74 -4.94
C VAL A 9 13.42 0.92 -4.98
N ARG A 10 12.88 1.34 -6.12
CA ARG A 10 11.44 1.54 -6.29
C ARG A 10 10.66 0.22 -6.28
N ILE A 11 11.19 -0.82 -6.93
CA ILE A 11 10.63 -2.18 -6.89
C ILE A 11 10.67 -2.74 -5.47
N ALA A 12 11.81 -2.62 -4.79
CA ALA A 12 11.95 -3.05 -3.41
C ALA A 12 10.94 -2.32 -2.50
N LEU A 13 10.74 -1.02 -2.70
CA LEU A 13 9.80 -0.22 -1.92
C LEU A 13 8.36 -0.67 -2.13
N TRP A 14 7.93 -0.94 -3.37
CA TRP A 14 6.60 -1.50 -3.65
C TRP A 14 6.43 -2.92 -3.09
N GLY A 15 7.46 -3.77 -3.19
CA GLY A 15 7.46 -5.11 -2.61
C GLY A 15 7.33 -5.07 -1.09
N THR A 16 8.07 -4.18 -0.42
CA THR A 16 7.95 -3.94 1.03
C THR A 16 6.57 -3.43 1.40
N VAL A 17 6.01 -2.48 0.64
CA VAL A 17 4.64 -1.97 0.88
C VAL A 17 3.60 -3.09 0.78
N ALA A 18 3.68 -3.93 -0.26
CA ALA A 18 2.79 -5.08 -0.40
C ALA A 18 2.96 -6.08 0.75
N PHE A 19 4.21 -6.36 1.15
CA PHE A 19 4.50 -7.26 2.26
C PHE A 19 3.97 -6.73 3.59
N VAL A 20 4.14 -5.44 3.87
CA VAL A 20 3.58 -4.77 5.07
C VAL A 20 2.06 -4.81 5.05
N LEU A 21 1.42 -4.59 3.90
CA LEU A 21 -0.04 -4.70 3.79
C LEU A 21 -0.54 -6.10 4.17
N ILE A 22 0.11 -7.16 3.68
CA ILE A 22 -0.24 -8.55 3.99
C ILE A 22 0.07 -8.86 5.46
N ALA A 23 1.27 -8.50 5.91
CA ALA A 23 1.80 -8.79 7.25
C ALA A 23 1.25 -7.88 8.35
N LEU A 24 0.36 -6.92 8.05
CA LEU A 24 -0.48 -6.22 9.05
C LEU A 24 -1.99 -6.45 8.82
N ALA A 25 -2.38 -7.20 7.78
CA ALA A 25 -3.79 -7.45 7.47
C ALA A 25 -4.47 -8.36 8.48
N VAL A 26 -3.74 -9.32 9.05
CA VAL A 26 -4.30 -10.15 10.12
C VAL A 26 -3.96 -9.47 11.44
N PRO A 27 -4.94 -9.10 12.27
CA PRO A 27 -4.69 -8.52 13.58
C PRO A 27 -4.29 -9.59 14.62
N TRP A 28 -3.16 -10.29 14.38
CA TRP A 28 -2.60 -11.35 15.25
C TRP A 28 -2.45 -10.93 16.72
N PHE A 29 -2.30 -9.62 16.99
CA PHE A 29 -2.11 -9.07 18.34
C PHE A 29 -3.42 -8.69 19.07
N MET A 30 -4.55 -8.54 18.37
CA MET A 30 -5.81 -8.06 18.97
C MET A 30 -6.79 -9.20 19.29
N TRP A 31 -6.35 -10.44 19.14
CA TRP A 31 -7.13 -11.64 19.49
C TRP A 31 -7.44 -11.77 20.99
N ARG A 32 -6.79 -10.99 21.86
CA ARG A 32 -7.03 -10.96 23.32
C ARG A 32 -7.72 -9.69 23.82
N SER A 33 -8.01 -8.73 22.94
CA SER A 33 -8.57 -7.44 23.35
C SER A 33 -10.09 -7.41 23.23
N ASP A 34 -10.80 -7.46 24.36
CA ASP A 34 -12.26 -7.24 24.49
C ASP A 34 -12.68 -5.76 24.35
N ALA A 35 -11.79 -4.90 23.81
CA ALA A 35 -12.10 -3.49 23.64
C ALA A 35 -13.21 -3.30 22.60
N VAL A 36 -14.29 -2.63 22.99
CA VAL A 36 -15.43 -2.32 22.13
C VAL A 36 -15.49 -0.80 21.95
N ILE A 37 -15.47 -0.33 20.71
CA ILE A 37 -15.64 1.09 20.38
C ILE A 37 -16.88 1.24 19.50
N ALA A 38 -17.77 2.16 19.89
CA ALA A 38 -19.04 2.42 19.22
C ALA A 38 -19.95 1.18 19.06
N GLY A 39 -19.91 0.26 20.04
CA GLY A 39 -20.73 -0.96 20.06
C GLY A 39 -20.20 -2.11 19.20
N LEU A 40 -19.07 -1.94 18.50
CA LEU A 40 -18.40 -3.01 17.76
C LEU A 40 -16.97 -3.27 18.28
N PRO A 41 -16.49 -4.52 18.22
CA PRO A 41 -15.13 -4.86 18.62
C PRO A 41 -14.09 -4.02 17.87
N VAL A 42 -13.09 -3.54 18.58
CA VAL A 42 -11.99 -2.72 18.03
C VAL A 42 -11.24 -3.40 16.87
N TRP A 43 -11.28 -4.73 16.83
CA TRP A 43 -10.77 -5.57 15.74
C TRP A 43 -11.43 -5.27 14.38
N ILE A 44 -12.74 -4.96 14.34
CA ILE A 44 -13.43 -4.59 13.09
C ILE A 44 -12.95 -3.22 12.61
N TRP A 45 -12.76 -2.27 13.52
CA TRP A 45 -12.22 -0.95 13.19
C TRP A 45 -10.80 -1.03 12.62
N TRP A 46 -9.99 -1.99 13.06
CA TRP A 46 -8.69 -2.27 12.44
C TRP A 46 -8.84 -2.60 10.96
N HIS A 47 -9.78 -3.48 10.60
CA HIS A 47 -10.05 -3.80 9.19
C HIS A 47 -10.57 -2.60 8.39
N VAL A 48 -11.41 -1.75 8.98
CA VAL A 48 -11.88 -0.51 8.33
C VAL A 48 -10.72 0.44 8.07
N GLY A 49 -9.85 0.65 9.06
CA GLY A 49 -8.62 1.43 8.88
C GLY A 49 -7.70 0.82 7.81
N TRP A 50 -7.59 -0.51 7.77
CA TRP A 50 -6.76 -1.21 6.79
C TRP A 50 -7.32 -1.17 5.38
N LEU A 51 -8.64 -1.19 5.20
CA LEU A 51 -9.29 -0.97 3.91
C LEU A 51 -9.03 0.45 3.38
N GLY A 52 -9.04 1.45 4.26
CA GLY A 52 -8.66 2.81 3.93
C GLY A 52 -7.20 2.91 3.49
N LEU A 53 -6.28 2.34 4.28
CA LEU A 53 -4.85 2.33 3.95
C LEU A 53 -4.59 1.60 2.63
N ALA A 54 -5.15 0.41 2.45
CA ALA A 54 -5.01 -0.36 1.22
C ALA A 54 -5.54 0.42 0.01
N SER A 55 -6.69 1.10 0.13
CA SER A 55 -7.21 1.97 -0.94
C SER A 55 -6.25 3.09 -1.29
N VAL A 56 -5.67 3.78 -0.31
CA VAL A 56 -4.69 4.85 -0.55
C VAL A 56 -3.44 4.31 -1.23
N VAL A 57 -2.92 3.16 -0.78
CA VAL A 57 -1.76 2.52 -1.41
C VAL A 57 -2.07 2.14 -2.85
N PHE A 58 -3.23 1.54 -3.12
CA PHE A 58 -3.67 1.21 -4.47
C PHE A 58 -3.85 2.47 -5.33
N TYR A 59 -4.37 3.56 -4.78
CA TYR A 59 -4.51 4.84 -5.48
C TYR A 59 -3.15 5.44 -5.84
N VAL A 60 -2.20 5.44 -4.91
CA VAL A 60 -0.83 5.91 -5.19
C VAL A 60 -0.14 4.96 -6.18
N PHE A 61 -0.42 3.66 -6.10
CA PHE A 61 0.11 2.67 -7.04
C PHE A 61 -0.40 2.94 -8.44
N THR A 62 -1.71 3.10 -8.64
CA THR A 62 -2.26 3.41 -9.95
C THR A 62 -1.68 4.70 -10.49
N GLN A 63 -1.54 5.76 -9.69
CA GLN A 63 -0.94 7.02 -10.14
C GLN A 63 0.56 6.92 -10.48
N ARG A 64 1.35 6.22 -9.66
CA ARG A 64 2.81 6.13 -9.83
C ARG A 64 3.22 5.07 -10.86
N ALA A 65 2.46 3.99 -11.00
CA ALA A 65 2.76 2.89 -11.90
C ALA A 65 2.14 3.08 -13.29
N TRP A 66 1.00 3.78 -13.45
CA TRP A 66 0.49 4.08 -14.80
C TRP A 66 1.38 5.05 -15.59
N GLY A 67 2.15 5.91 -14.92
CA GLY A 67 3.12 6.80 -15.57
C GLY A 67 4.30 6.08 -16.23
N LEU A 68 4.43 4.75 -16.09
CA LEU A 68 5.50 3.95 -16.69
C LEU A 68 5.11 3.31 -18.05
N GLY A 69 3.83 3.31 -18.43
CA GLY A 69 3.36 2.75 -19.72
C GLY A 69 3.14 3.80 -20.82
N VAL A 70 3.13 5.09 -20.48
CA VAL A 70 3.08 6.19 -21.45
C VAL A 70 4.49 6.77 -21.61
N GLU A 71 5.43 5.91 -22.00
CA GLU A 71 6.50 6.36 -22.88
C GLU A 71 5.78 6.78 -24.16
N ARG A 72 5.48 8.09 -24.25
CA ARG A 72 5.01 8.75 -25.47
C ARG A 72 5.83 8.15 -26.62
N GLY A 73 5.16 7.40 -27.49
CA GLY A 73 5.78 6.80 -28.66
C GLY A 73 6.49 7.90 -29.44
N GLU A 74 7.79 8.04 -29.21
CA GLU A 74 8.65 8.84 -30.04
C GLU A 74 8.93 8.00 -31.29
N ASN A 75 7.90 7.95 -32.14
CA ASN A 75 8.01 7.52 -33.51
C ASN A 75 8.80 8.61 -34.24
N ARG A 76 10.14 8.51 -34.20
CA ARG A 76 11.02 9.26 -35.09
C ARG A 76 10.98 8.54 -36.44
N GLY A 77 10.20 9.12 -37.35
CA GLY A 77 10.38 8.93 -38.79
C GLY A 77 11.71 9.50 -39.27
#